data_AF-A0A4P5Y7U6-F1
#
_entry.id   AF-A0A4P5Y7U6-F1
#
_cell.length_a   1.000
_cell.length_b   1.000
_cell.length_c   1.000
_cell.angle_alpha   90.00
_cell.angle_beta   90.00
_cell.angle_gamma   90.00
#
_symmetry.space_group_name_H-M   'P 1'
#
loop_
_entity.id
_entity.type
_entity.pdbx_description
1 polymer ?
#
loop_
_entity_poly.entity_id
_entity_poly.type
_entity_poly.pdbx_seq_one_letter_code
_entity_poly.pdbx_strand_id
1 'polypeptide(L)'
;MRLPFLPFLLFLMVGVPAWSGDSPITTEARAAEVMALAKADLRAGDNDADRNISAALRLTELLAYRQERSEIEQVTEIQALIYWCRKRMDADTLQRYVAAKGGNAASLAKRMDAVVSTAVPADQVGAWFARTETWAAAHPEDQLTIAIRWFEVADRFAGQPKAMEAQRRSLDALKKSNTGSATAAAPEDRVAAVLKAQLSVPAELPESAKAIITASNQAVAKITASASEQIEAERRKTAAIFASDIEAARKKGDLDAVLALQKQSENLEQLLLDRNARVKYVIENYAKAKDLIFVQATNGVNAERQKLKTALTNAQAEETKRDNLAGALAIKRHIEGLPGLSASTTKPQNNAIEILPISRMPTSARQLRELADEVEATGMQAWYDGNLQTDRPVPKGGTCEIRILAPVVQRRVGMLRYSEAGPSPLKASRLYLVARQRAAADEVILRGVIAINRGASVEFTNWNAKVGNEVSVLSVTLNQVVSITSLAIRNADGQTFGIAEVYYE
;
A
#
# COMPACT_ATOMS: atom_id res chain seq x y z
N MET A 1 -31.42 -6.83 -53.15
CA MET A 1 -32.22 -5.76 -52.52
C MET A 1 -31.95 -5.78 -51.03
N ARG A 2 -31.16 -4.82 -50.53
CA ARG A 2 -30.89 -4.64 -49.08
C ARG A 2 -31.90 -3.62 -48.57
N LEU A 3 -32.82 -4.04 -47.70
CA LEU A 3 -33.72 -3.12 -46.99
C LEU A 3 -32.91 -2.22 -46.05
N PRO A 4 -33.18 -0.91 -45.99
CA PRO A 4 -32.60 -0.07 -44.96
C PRO A 4 -33.18 -0.50 -43.62
N PHE A 5 -32.31 -0.97 -42.72
CA PHE A 5 -32.62 -1.22 -41.33
C PHE A 5 -32.98 0.13 -40.69
N LEU A 6 -34.28 0.40 -40.51
CA LEU A 6 -34.76 1.53 -39.74
C LEU A 6 -34.50 1.21 -38.26
N PRO A 7 -33.64 1.95 -37.53
CA PRO A 7 -33.49 1.75 -36.10
C PRO A 7 -34.81 2.16 -35.44
N PHE A 8 -35.46 1.20 -34.78
CA PHE A 8 -36.66 1.42 -33.98
C PHE A 8 -36.28 2.25 -32.74
N LEU A 9 -36.28 3.58 -32.91
CA LEU A 9 -36.10 4.54 -31.83
C LEU A 9 -37.44 4.67 -31.08
N LEU A 10 -37.61 3.84 -30.04
CA LEU A 10 -38.72 3.95 -29.11
C LEU A 10 -38.54 5.21 -28.25
N PHE A 11 -39.01 6.35 -28.75
CA PHE A 11 -39.07 7.61 -27.99
C PHE A 11 -40.28 7.57 -27.04
N LEU A 12 -40.03 7.23 -25.78
CA LEU A 12 -40.97 7.48 -24.68
C LEU A 12 -41.01 8.99 -24.39
N MET A 13 -41.93 9.70 -25.04
CA MET A 13 -42.30 11.08 -24.71
C MET A 13 -43.08 11.09 -23.39
N VAL A 14 -42.38 11.02 -22.25
CA VAL A 14 -42.99 11.20 -20.93
C VAL A 14 -43.12 12.71 -20.68
N GLY A 15 -44.34 13.22 -20.62
CA GLY A 15 -44.61 14.65 -20.35
C GLY A 15 -44.01 15.08 -19.01
N VAL A 16 -43.14 16.10 -19.03
CA VAL A 16 -42.43 16.61 -17.85
C VAL A 16 -43.16 17.86 -17.32
N PRO A 17 -43.58 17.90 -16.03
CA PRO A 17 -44.21 19.08 -15.44
C PRO A 17 -43.22 20.25 -15.30
N ALA A 18 -43.71 21.49 -15.49
CA ALA A 18 -42.92 22.72 -15.33
C ALA A 18 -42.49 22.94 -13.87
N TRP A 19 -41.22 23.31 -13.65
CA TRP A 19 -40.57 23.28 -12.33
C TRP A 19 -39.78 24.55 -12.03
N SER A 20 -39.81 25.01 -10.76
CA SER A 20 -39.36 26.34 -10.31
C SER A 20 -38.28 26.26 -9.21
N GLY A 21 -37.11 25.72 -9.54
CA GLY A 21 -35.96 25.69 -8.65
C GLY A 21 -34.70 25.60 -9.49
N ASP A 22 -33.92 26.68 -9.50
CA ASP A 22 -32.85 27.01 -10.45
C ASP A 22 -33.35 27.32 -11.87
N SER A 23 -32.87 28.45 -12.42
CA SER A 23 -33.23 28.86 -13.78
C SER A 23 -32.89 27.73 -14.74
N PRO A 24 -33.86 27.23 -15.54
CA PRO A 24 -33.60 26.13 -16.46
C PRO A 24 -32.42 26.49 -17.36
N ILE A 25 -31.64 25.48 -17.75
CA ILE A 25 -30.59 25.66 -18.75
C ILE A 25 -31.30 26.09 -20.04
N THR A 26 -31.12 27.34 -20.43
CA THR A 26 -31.80 27.94 -21.61
C THR A 26 -30.84 28.29 -22.72
N THR A 27 -29.53 28.27 -22.46
CA THR A 27 -28.50 28.69 -23.41
C THR A 27 -27.41 27.63 -23.56
N GLU A 28 -26.80 27.59 -24.74
CA GLU A 28 -25.69 26.68 -25.05
C GLU A 28 -24.47 26.94 -24.16
N ALA A 29 -24.18 28.22 -23.88
CA ALA A 29 -23.08 28.60 -22.99
C ALA A 29 -23.26 28.02 -21.59
N ARG A 30 -24.49 28.09 -21.03
CA ARG A 30 -24.79 27.50 -19.73
C ARG A 30 -24.73 25.97 -19.79
N ALA A 31 -25.20 25.36 -20.87
CA ALA A 31 -25.12 23.91 -21.07
C ALA A 31 -23.67 23.41 -21.09
N ALA A 32 -22.77 24.12 -21.78
CA ALA A 32 -21.34 23.83 -21.82
C ALA A 32 -20.67 24.00 -20.44
N GLU A 33 -21.01 25.06 -19.72
CA GLU A 33 -20.52 25.29 -18.35
C GLU A 33 -20.95 24.16 -17.40
N VAL A 34 -22.22 23.77 -17.45
CA VAL A 34 -22.77 22.68 -16.61
C VAL A 34 -22.08 21.36 -16.94
N MET A 35 -21.82 21.06 -18.22
CA MET A 35 -21.07 19.88 -18.63
C MET A 35 -19.63 19.90 -18.09
N ALA A 36 -18.93 21.03 -18.19
CA ALA A 36 -17.57 21.18 -17.69
C ALA A 36 -17.49 20.98 -16.17
N LEU A 37 -18.43 21.58 -15.42
CA LEU A 37 -18.55 21.40 -13.97
C LEU A 37 -18.87 19.94 -13.60
N ALA A 38 -19.80 19.30 -14.30
CA ALA A 38 -20.11 17.89 -14.09
C ALA A 38 -18.91 16.98 -14.34
N LYS A 39 -18.14 17.22 -15.41
CA LYS A 39 -16.89 16.48 -15.70
C LYS A 39 -15.81 16.74 -14.67
N ALA A 40 -15.75 17.94 -14.08
CA ALA A 40 -14.84 18.25 -12.97
C ALA A 40 -15.23 17.50 -11.68
N ASP A 41 -16.52 17.54 -11.31
CA ASP A 41 -17.05 16.80 -10.16
C ASP A 41 -16.88 15.27 -10.35
N LEU A 42 -17.08 14.74 -11.55
CA LEU A 42 -16.82 13.33 -11.90
C LEU A 42 -15.37 12.90 -11.59
N ARG A 43 -14.39 13.72 -11.96
CA ARG A 43 -12.96 13.46 -11.66
C ARG A 43 -12.68 13.56 -10.16
N ALA A 44 -13.28 14.53 -9.48
CA ALA A 44 -13.17 14.66 -8.03
C ALA A 44 -13.84 13.48 -7.29
N GLY A 45 -14.82 12.83 -7.93
CA GLY A 45 -15.54 11.65 -7.46
C GLY A 45 -14.68 10.44 -7.09
N ASP A 46 -13.44 10.39 -7.56
CA ASP A 46 -12.45 9.37 -7.19
C ASP A 46 -11.94 9.53 -5.75
N ASN A 47 -11.91 10.76 -5.25
CA ASN A 47 -11.44 11.09 -3.90
C ASN A 47 -12.59 11.47 -2.95
N ASP A 48 -13.74 11.89 -3.50
CA ASP A 48 -14.90 12.38 -2.74
C ASP A 48 -16.18 11.84 -3.36
N ALA A 49 -16.78 10.82 -2.73
CA ALA A 49 -17.97 10.16 -3.26
C ALA A 49 -19.16 11.11 -3.46
N ASP A 50 -19.28 12.17 -2.65
CA ASP A 50 -20.37 13.14 -2.72
C ASP A 50 -20.33 13.97 -4.02
N ARG A 51 -19.16 14.06 -4.64
CA ARG A 51 -19.01 14.72 -5.95
C ARG A 51 -19.72 13.97 -7.07
N ASN A 52 -19.88 12.66 -6.96
CA ASN A 52 -20.68 11.89 -7.93
C ASN A 52 -22.16 12.30 -7.88
N ILE A 53 -22.69 12.63 -6.69
CA ILE A 53 -24.07 13.12 -6.53
C ILE A 53 -24.22 14.48 -7.22
N SER A 54 -23.28 15.40 -6.97
CA SER A 54 -23.29 16.73 -7.58
C SER A 54 -23.21 16.66 -9.10
N ALA A 55 -22.32 15.81 -9.64
CA ALA A 55 -22.21 15.58 -11.07
C ALA A 55 -23.51 15.02 -11.67
N ALA A 56 -24.11 14.00 -11.06
CA ALA A 56 -25.31 13.36 -11.60
C ALA A 56 -26.53 14.28 -11.64
N LEU A 57 -26.72 15.13 -10.62
CA LEU A 57 -27.84 16.09 -10.60
C LEU A 57 -27.68 17.14 -11.72
N ARG A 58 -26.47 17.71 -11.87
CA ARG A 58 -26.13 18.63 -12.97
C ARG A 58 -26.36 18.00 -14.34
N LEU A 59 -25.93 16.74 -14.51
CA LEU A 59 -26.12 15.98 -15.75
C LEU A 59 -27.60 15.70 -16.02
N THR A 60 -28.40 15.47 -14.98
CA THR A 60 -29.84 15.23 -15.13
C THR A 60 -30.59 16.49 -15.55
N GLU A 61 -30.18 17.67 -15.08
CA GLU A 61 -30.67 18.95 -15.58
C GLU A 61 -30.28 19.16 -17.05
N LEU A 62 -29.00 18.94 -17.38
CA LEU A 62 -28.47 19.06 -18.74
C LEU A 62 -29.14 18.09 -19.72
N LEU A 63 -29.50 16.89 -19.26
CA LEU A 63 -30.20 15.89 -20.07
C LEU A 63 -31.53 16.43 -20.60
N ALA A 64 -32.30 17.14 -19.76
CA ALA A 64 -33.59 17.74 -20.16
C ALA A 64 -33.39 18.68 -21.36
N TYR A 65 -32.43 19.61 -21.22
CA TYR A 65 -32.12 20.60 -22.25
C TYR A 65 -31.72 19.97 -23.58
N ARG A 66 -30.88 18.93 -23.56
CA ARG A 66 -30.41 18.25 -24.78
C ARG A 66 -31.49 17.39 -25.43
N GLN A 67 -32.39 16.80 -24.63
CA GLN A 67 -33.53 16.03 -25.13
C GLN A 67 -34.52 16.91 -25.91
N GLU A 68 -34.86 18.10 -25.40
CA GLU A 68 -35.74 19.06 -26.08
C GLU A 68 -35.21 19.50 -27.45
N ARG A 69 -33.89 19.45 -27.63
CA ARG A 69 -33.19 19.81 -28.87
C ARG A 69 -32.91 18.64 -29.79
N SER A 70 -33.31 17.42 -29.41
CA SER A 70 -33.06 16.20 -30.20
C SER A 70 -31.58 15.93 -30.50
N GLU A 71 -30.68 16.30 -29.58
CA GLU A 71 -29.22 16.14 -29.73
C GLU A 71 -28.78 14.74 -29.28
N ILE A 72 -29.03 13.74 -30.15
CA ILE A 72 -28.98 12.31 -29.82
C ILE A 72 -27.62 11.84 -29.25
N GLU A 73 -26.49 12.30 -29.80
CA GLU A 73 -25.16 11.90 -29.29
C GLU A 73 -24.89 12.48 -27.90
N GLN A 74 -25.20 13.75 -27.68
CA GLN A 74 -25.05 14.43 -26.40
C GLN A 74 -25.95 13.81 -25.33
N VAL A 75 -27.19 13.48 -25.69
CA VAL A 75 -28.13 12.76 -24.80
C VAL A 75 -27.52 11.44 -24.35
N THR A 76 -26.94 10.66 -25.26
CA THR A 76 -26.34 9.37 -24.92
C THR A 76 -25.05 9.50 -24.11
N GLU A 77 -24.20 10.48 -24.40
CA GLU A 77 -23.05 10.80 -23.54
C GLU A 77 -23.50 11.10 -22.12
N ILE A 78 -24.47 12.01 -21.94
CA ILE A 78 -24.99 12.40 -20.63
C ILE A 78 -25.60 11.21 -19.89
N GLN A 79 -26.37 10.36 -20.57
CA GLN A 79 -26.94 9.16 -19.97
C GLN A 79 -25.86 8.19 -19.45
N ALA A 80 -24.78 7.99 -20.21
CA ALA A 80 -23.65 7.17 -19.78
C ALA A 80 -22.96 7.75 -18.53
N LEU A 81 -22.77 9.07 -18.50
CA LEU A 81 -22.19 9.76 -17.35
C LEU A 81 -23.09 9.65 -16.10
N ILE A 82 -24.40 9.80 -16.26
CA ILE A 82 -25.39 9.59 -15.18
C ILE A 82 -25.32 8.14 -14.68
N TYR A 83 -25.27 7.17 -15.60
CA TYR A 83 -25.18 5.74 -15.27
C TYR A 83 -23.96 5.45 -14.39
N TRP A 84 -22.79 5.97 -14.79
CA TRP A 84 -21.55 5.83 -14.04
C TRP A 84 -21.63 6.45 -12.65
N CYS A 85 -22.11 7.70 -12.55
CA CYS A 85 -22.27 8.35 -11.25
C CYS A 85 -23.17 7.51 -10.34
N ARG A 86 -24.31 7.01 -10.84
CA ARG A 86 -25.27 6.25 -10.04
C ARG A 86 -24.69 4.95 -9.50
N LYS A 87 -23.87 4.26 -10.29
CA LYS A 87 -23.19 3.01 -9.89
C LYS A 87 -22.16 3.22 -8.80
N ARG A 88 -21.61 4.43 -8.68
CA ARG A 88 -20.62 4.81 -7.66
C ARG A 88 -21.22 5.46 -6.41
N MET A 89 -22.50 5.79 -6.45
CA MET A 89 -23.21 6.39 -5.31
C MET A 89 -23.68 5.33 -4.33
N ASP A 90 -23.50 5.63 -3.04
CA ASP A 90 -24.21 4.98 -1.95
C ASP A 90 -25.65 5.51 -1.85
N ALA A 91 -26.62 4.62 -1.69
CA ALA A 91 -28.04 4.97 -1.69
C ALA A 91 -28.43 5.83 -0.48
N ASP A 92 -27.88 5.52 0.70
CA ASP A 92 -28.16 6.26 1.93
C ASP A 92 -27.60 7.68 1.86
N THR A 93 -26.43 7.85 1.24
CA THR A 93 -25.79 9.14 1.01
C THR A 93 -26.59 10.00 0.02
N LEU A 94 -27.10 9.42 -1.07
CA LEU A 94 -28.02 10.12 -1.97
C LEU A 94 -29.31 10.56 -1.26
N GLN A 95 -29.91 9.68 -0.44
CA GLN A 95 -31.13 10.01 0.30
C GLN A 95 -30.91 11.16 1.29
N ARG A 96 -29.78 11.15 2.03
CA ARG A 96 -29.41 12.26 2.92
C ARG A 96 -29.19 13.56 2.15
N TYR A 97 -28.50 13.50 1.02
CA TYR A 97 -28.27 14.67 0.18
C TYR A 97 -29.59 15.27 -0.33
N VAL A 98 -30.50 14.43 -0.83
CA VAL A 98 -31.83 14.84 -1.31
C VAL A 98 -32.65 15.46 -0.18
N ALA A 99 -32.64 14.86 1.01
CA ALA A 99 -33.32 15.40 2.19
C ALA A 99 -32.79 16.79 2.59
N ALA A 100 -31.47 17.01 2.49
CA ALA A 100 -30.85 18.28 2.84
C ALA A 100 -31.08 19.40 1.80
N LYS A 101 -31.18 19.07 0.50
CA LYS A 101 -31.38 20.05 -0.58
C LYS A 101 -32.85 20.30 -0.93
N GLY A 102 -33.76 19.49 -0.42
CA GLY A 102 -35.20 19.68 -0.55
C GLY A 102 -35.78 19.19 -1.88
N GLY A 103 -36.95 19.75 -2.24
CA GLY A 103 -37.81 19.24 -3.32
C GLY A 103 -37.09 19.07 -4.67
N ASN A 104 -36.28 20.07 -5.09
CA ASN A 104 -35.59 20.06 -6.40
C ASN A 104 -34.72 18.81 -6.59
N ALA A 105 -33.88 18.52 -5.59
CA ALA A 105 -32.98 17.38 -5.62
C ALA A 105 -33.74 16.04 -5.69
N ALA A 106 -34.93 15.95 -5.08
CA ALA A 106 -35.73 14.72 -5.08
C ALA A 106 -36.24 14.33 -6.48
N SER A 107 -36.74 15.28 -7.28
CA SER A 107 -37.18 14.96 -8.64
C SER A 107 -36.02 14.69 -9.57
N LEU A 108 -34.92 15.44 -9.44
CA LEU A 108 -33.71 15.15 -10.21
C LEU A 108 -33.18 13.75 -9.90
N ALA A 109 -33.14 13.34 -8.63
CA ALA A 109 -32.78 11.97 -8.25
C ALA A 109 -33.73 10.93 -8.86
N LYS A 110 -35.05 11.18 -8.86
CA LYS A 110 -36.03 10.28 -9.51
C LYS A 110 -35.81 10.16 -11.02
N ARG A 111 -35.50 11.27 -11.70
CA ARG A 111 -35.20 11.29 -13.15
C ARG A 111 -33.90 10.55 -13.46
N MET A 112 -32.88 10.75 -12.63
CA MET A 112 -31.62 10.02 -12.69
C MET A 112 -31.85 8.51 -12.57
N ASP A 113 -32.64 8.05 -11.60
CA ASP A 113 -32.96 6.62 -11.44
C ASP A 113 -33.71 6.05 -12.66
N ALA A 114 -34.56 6.84 -13.31
CA ALA A 114 -35.25 6.42 -14.54
C ALA A 114 -34.27 6.18 -15.71
N VAL A 115 -33.25 7.03 -15.86
CA VAL A 115 -32.19 6.83 -16.87
C VAL A 115 -31.44 5.51 -16.62
N VAL A 116 -31.08 5.25 -15.37
CA VAL A 116 -30.31 4.07 -14.99
C VAL A 116 -31.13 2.79 -15.12
N SER A 117 -32.42 2.85 -14.75
CA SER A 117 -33.34 1.70 -14.77
C SER A 117 -33.88 1.36 -16.16
N THR A 118 -33.53 2.13 -17.19
CA THR A 118 -33.94 1.84 -18.56
C THR A 118 -33.39 0.49 -18.99
N ALA A 119 -34.26 -0.50 -19.20
CA ALA A 119 -33.88 -1.82 -19.68
C ALA A 119 -33.52 -1.76 -21.18
N VAL A 120 -32.37 -2.35 -21.53
CA VAL A 120 -31.92 -2.43 -22.92
C VAL A 120 -31.96 -3.90 -23.37
N PRO A 121 -32.67 -4.23 -24.46
CA PRO A 121 -32.72 -5.58 -24.99
C PRO A 121 -31.33 -6.14 -25.30
N ALA A 122 -31.05 -7.39 -24.93
CA ALA A 122 -29.72 -7.99 -25.01
C ALA A 122 -29.16 -8.08 -26.46
N ASP A 123 -30.04 -8.14 -27.46
CA ASP A 123 -29.70 -8.13 -28.88
C ASP A 123 -29.13 -6.78 -29.36
N GLN A 124 -29.31 -5.70 -28.59
CA GLN A 124 -28.76 -4.38 -28.92
C GLN A 124 -27.28 -4.20 -28.55
N VAL A 125 -26.62 -5.18 -27.93
CA VAL A 125 -25.21 -5.06 -27.51
C VAL A 125 -24.30 -4.65 -28.67
N GLY A 126 -24.53 -5.16 -29.88
CA GLY A 126 -23.73 -4.82 -31.07
C GLY A 126 -23.86 -3.35 -31.47
N ALA A 127 -25.08 -2.81 -31.43
CA ALA A 127 -25.35 -1.41 -31.77
C ALA A 127 -24.72 -0.44 -30.75
N TRP A 128 -24.86 -0.75 -29.45
CA TRP A 128 -24.27 0.03 -28.36
C TRP A 128 -22.73 0.00 -28.39
N PHE A 129 -22.17 -1.18 -28.65
CA PHE A 129 -20.73 -1.35 -28.83
C PHE A 129 -20.19 -0.52 -30.00
N ALA A 130 -20.80 -0.64 -31.19
CA ALA A 130 -20.37 0.09 -32.37
C ALA A 130 -20.50 1.61 -32.21
N ARG A 131 -21.58 2.07 -31.57
CA ARG A 131 -21.77 3.49 -31.27
C ARG A 131 -20.70 4.04 -30.32
N THR A 132 -20.35 3.28 -29.30
CA THR A 132 -19.28 3.65 -28.36
C THR A 132 -17.91 3.66 -29.05
N GLU A 133 -17.66 2.71 -29.95
CA GLU A 133 -16.45 2.68 -30.78
C GLU A 133 -16.32 3.91 -31.67
N THR A 134 -17.38 4.27 -32.40
CA THR A 134 -17.42 5.47 -33.24
C THR A 134 -17.16 6.73 -32.42
N TRP A 135 -17.79 6.86 -31.25
CA TRP A 135 -17.60 8.03 -30.41
C TRP A 135 -16.18 8.11 -29.84
N ALA A 136 -15.61 6.99 -29.38
CA ALA A 136 -14.26 6.94 -28.86
C ALA A 136 -13.20 7.27 -29.92
N ALA A 137 -13.45 6.90 -31.18
CA ALA A 137 -12.59 7.29 -32.30
C ALA A 137 -12.66 8.80 -32.59
N ALA A 138 -13.81 9.43 -32.37
CA ALA A 138 -14.02 10.86 -32.59
C ALA A 138 -13.52 11.75 -31.44
N HIS A 139 -13.32 11.21 -30.23
CA HIS A 139 -12.92 11.97 -29.03
C HIS A 139 -11.72 11.33 -28.32
N PRO A 140 -10.58 11.09 -29.02
CA PRO A 140 -9.44 10.37 -28.46
C PRO A 140 -8.81 11.04 -27.23
N GLU A 141 -9.10 12.31 -26.97
CA GLU A 141 -8.64 13.07 -25.80
C GLU A 141 -9.49 12.84 -24.55
N ASP A 142 -10.77 12.46 -24.68
CA ASP A 142 -11.68 12.31 -23.53
C ASP A 142 -11.70 10.88 -22.97
N GLN A 143 -10.53 10.42 -22.53
CA GLN A 143 -10.31 9.05 -22.07
C GLN A 143 -11.24 8.64 -20.92
N LEU A 144 -11.63 9.57 -20.04
CA LEU A 144 -12.57 9.28 -18.95
C LEU A 144 -13.97 8.99 -19.48
N THR A 145 -14.51 9.84 -20.36
CA THR A 145 -15.83 9.61 -20.95
C THR A 145 -15.83 8.37 -21.84
N ILE A 146 -14.74 8.10 -22.57
CA ILE A 146 -14.55 6.83 -23.31
C ILE A 146 -14.67 5.64 -22.34
N ALA A 147 -13.96 5.68 -21.21
CA ALA A 147 -13.99 4.60 -20.22
C ALA A 147 -15.40 4.35 -19.68
N ILE A 148 -16.13 5.43 -19.38
CA ILE A 148 -17.50 5.40 -18.87
C ILE A 148 -18.47 4.79 -19.89
N ARG A 149 -18.40 5.21 -21.16
CA ARG A 149 -19.30 4.65 -22.20
C ARG A 149 -19.04 3.16 -22.41
N TRP A 150 -17.77 2.74 -22.44
CA TRP A 150 -17.45 1.31 -22.52
C TRP A 150 -17.92 0.53 -21.29
N PHE A 151 -17.82 1.12 -20.10
CA PHE A 151 -18.32 0.52 -18.86
C PHE A 151 -19.84 0.30 -18.92
N GLU A 152 -20.60 1.27 -19.41
CA GLU A 152 -22.06 1.12 -19.53
C GLU A 152 -22.44 -0.06 -20.45
N VAL A 153 -21.76 -0.22 -21.59
CA VAL A 153 -21.95 -1.39 -22.47
C VAL A 153 -21.59 -2.68 -21.74
N ALA A 154 -20.47 -2.70 -21.02
CA ALA A 154 -20.04 -3.91 -20.31
C ALA A 154 -21.03 -4.34 -19.24
N ASP A 155 -21.55 -3.39 -18.46
CA ASP A 155 -22.44 -3.65 -17.33
C ASP A 155 -23.87 -3.96 -17.78
N ARG A 156 -24.44 -3.22 -18.75
CA ARG A 156 -25.81 -3.46 -19.26
C ARG A 156 -25.96 -4.80 -19.99
N PHE A 157 -24.89 -5.28 -20.61
CA PHE A 157 -24.92 -6.50 -21.43
C PHE A 157 -24.07 -7.63 -20.84
N ALA A 158 -23.96 -7.69 -19.51
CA ALA A 158 -23.13 -8.66 -18.79
C ALA A 158 -23.32 -10.10 -19.31
N GLY A 159 -22.20 -10.80 -19.50
CA GLY A 159 -22.17 -12.17 -20.03
C GLY A 159 -22.11 -12.28 -21.56
N GLN A 160 -22.42 -11.21 -22.31
CA GLN A 160 -22.27 -11.20 -23.77
C GLN A 160 -20.79 -11.06 -24.17
N PRO A 161 -20.31 -11.73 -25.24
CA PRO A 161 -18.92 -11.60 -25.70
C PRO A 161 -18.48 -10.15 -25.95
N LYS A 162 -19.36 -9.33 -26.54
CA LYS A 162 -19.11 -7.91 -26.80
C LYS A 162 -19.05 -7.06 -25.53
N ALA A 163 -19.81 -7.42 -24.49
CA ALA A 163 -19.71 -6.75 -23.19
C ALA A 163 -18.37 -7.03 -22.51
N MET A 164 -17.85 -8.25 -22.64
CA MET A 164 -16.51 -8.60 -22.13
C MET A 164 -15.40 -7.85 -22.89
N GLU A 165 -15.57 -7.60 -24.18
CA GLU A 165 -14.66 -6.75 -24.96
C GLU A 165 -14.76 -5.29 -24.50
N ALA A 166 -15.97 -4.77 -24.31
CA ALA A 166 -16.21 -3.42 -23.80
C ALA A 166 -15.57 -3.22 -22.41
N GLN A 167 -15.67 -4.21 -21.52
CA GLN A 167 -15.03 -4.15 -20.20
C GLN A 167 -13.52 -3.94 -20.31
N ARG A 168 -12.86 -4.65 -21.25
CA ARG A 168 -11.40 -4.49 -21.46
C ARG A 168 -11.07 -3.08 -21.97
N ARG A 169 -11.83 -2.58 -22.95
CA ARG A 169 -11.65 -1.23 -23.50
C ARG A 169 -11.91 -0.13 -22.47
N SER A 170 -12.90 -0.33 -21.59
CA SER A 170 -13.19 0.58 -20.47
C SER A 170 -11.98 0.71 -19.54
N LEU A 171 -11.40 -0.41 -19.12
CA LEU A 171 -10.23 -0.43 -18.24
C LEU A 171 -8.99 0.20 -18.89
N ASP A 172 -8.76 -0.06 -20.18
CA ASP A 172 -7.63 0.53 -20.89
C ASP A 172 -7.78 2.05 -21.06
N ALA A 173 -8.99 2.53 -21.32
CA ALA A 173 -9.29 3.96 -21.36
C ALA A 173 -9.18 4.62 -19.98
N LEU A 174 -9.64 3.95 -18.92
CA LEU A 174 -9.53 4.45 -17.54
C LEU A 174 -8.06 4.62 -17.15
N LYS A 175 -7.21 3.62 -17.45
CA LYS A 175 -5.75 3.71 -17.26
C LYS A 175 -5.16 4.93 -17.98
N LYS A 176 -5.54 5.15 -19.25
CA LYS A 176 -5.09 6.31 -20.02
C LYS A 176 -5.54 7.63 -19.41
N SER A 177 -6.77 7.70 -18.90
CA SER A 177 -7.30 8.89 -18.23
C SER A 177 -6.50 9.23 -16.96
N ASN A 178 -6.10 8.21 -16.19
CA ASN A 178 -5.30 8.37 -14.97
C ASN A 178 -3.86 8.77 -15.27
N THR A 179 -3.26 8.26 -16.36
CA THR A 179 -1.91 8.67 -16.78
C THR A 179 -1.82 10.13 -17.21
N GLY A 180 -2.91 10.71 -17.74
CA GLY A 180 -2.97 12.13 -18.11
C GLY A 180 -3.16 13.07 -16.90
N SER A 181 -3.71 12.57 -15.79
CA SER A 181 -3.94 13.32 -14.55
C SER A 181 -2.76 13.20 -13.56
N ALA A 182 -1.53 13.22 -14.08
CA ALA A 182 -0.27 13.15 -13.33
C ALA A 182 0.01 14.40 -12.44
N THR A 183 -1.04 15.08 -11.97
CA THR A 183 -0.99 16.10 -10.91
C THR A 183 -1.33 15.53 -9.53
N ALA A 184 -1.75 14.26 -9.42
CA ALA A 184 -1.57 13.51 -8.19
C ALA A 184 -0.07 13.21 -8.06
N ALA A 185 0.65 14.12 -7.41
CA ALA A 185 2.09 14.10 -7.15
C ALA A 185 2.65 12.67 -7.24
N ALA A 186 3.45 12.42 -8.27
CA ALA A 186 3.99 11.09 -8.52
C ALA A 186 4.67 10.56 -7.24
N PRO A 187 4.82 9.24 -7.04
CA PRO A 187 5.63 8.74 -5.93
C PRO A 187 7.02 9.40 -5.85
N GLU A 188 7.55 9.77 -7.01
CA GLU A 188 8.74 10.60 -7.18
C GLU A 188 8.64 11.95 -6.46
N ASP A 189 7.50 12.63 -6.52
CA ASP A 189 7.24 13.91 -5.85
C ASP A 189 7.11 13.74 -4.33
N ARG A 190 6.68 12.59 -3.82
CA ARG A 190 6.66 12.34 -2.36
C ARG A 190 8.05 12.07 -1.82
N VAL A 191 8.82 11.20 -2.48
CA VAL A 191 10.21 10.93 -2.10
C VAL A 191 11.03 12.22 -2.22
N ALA A 192 10.83 12.96 -3.31
CA ALA A 192 11.43 14.26 -3.49
C ALA A 192 10.93 15.27 -2.44
N ALA A 193 9.65 15.34 -2.07
CA ALA A 193 9.17 16.29 -1.07
C ALA A 193 9.74 16.01 0.32
N VAL A 194 9.92 14.73 0.69
CA VAL A 194 10.48 14.39 2.01
C VAL A 194 12.01 14.52 2.02
N LEU A 195 12.70 14.30 0.89
CA LEU A 195 14.16 14.39 0.80
C LEU A 195 14.69 15.76 0.30
N LYS A 196 13.87 16.57 -0.37
CA LYS A 196 14.24 17.90 -0.88
C LYS A 196 13.98 18.96 0.18
N ALA A 197 15.09 19.43 0.73
CA ALA A 197 15.39 20.83 0.52
C ALA A 197 16.70 20.86 -0.28
N GLN A 198 16.61 21.10 -1.60
CA GLN A 198 17.78 21.60 -2.33
C GLN A 198 18.19 22.88 -1.61
N LEU A 199 19.47 22.97 -1.26
CA LEU A 199 19.94 24.16 -0.57
C LEU A 199 19.98 25.29 -1.58
N SER A 200 19.36 26.42 -1.24
CA SER A 200 19.53 27.63 -2.02
C SER A 200 21.01 27.98 -2.06
N VAL A 201 21.47 28.54 -3.20
CA VAL A 201 22.84 29.02 -3.37
C VAL A 201 22.80 30.55 -3.26
N PRO A 202 23.09 31.14 -2.08
CA PRO A 202 23.11 32.59 -1.93
C PRO A 202 24.07 33.26 -2.91
N ALA A 203 23.64 34.37 -3.52
CA ALA A 203 24.46 35.12 -4.48
C ALA A 203 25.75 35.67 -3.86
N GLU A 204 25.73 35.98 -2.56
CA GLU A 204 26.81 36.58 -1.77
C GLU A 204 27.95 35.61 -1.43
N LEU A 205 27.79 34.31 -1.67
CA LEU A 205 28.84 33.34 -1.39
C LEU A 205 30.01 33.46 -2.38
N PRO A 206 31.26 33.22 -1.94
CA PRO A 206 32.38 33.12 -2.85
C PRO A 206 32.20 31.94 -3.81
N GLU A 207 32.79 32.03 -5.01
CA GLU A 207 32.66 31.01 -6.07
C GLU A 207 33.08 29.61 -5.62
N SER A 208 34.09 29.52 -4.74
CA SER A 208 34.53 28.28 -4.10
C SER A 208 33.39 27.58 -3.34
N ALA A 209 32.64 28.32 -2.54
CA ALA A 209 31.50 27.78 -1.78
C ALA A 209 30.29 27.48 -2.67
N LYS A 210 30.01 28.33 -3.67
CA LYS A 210 28.94 28.09 -4.65
C LYS A 210 29.15 26.78 -5.41
N ALA A 211 30.39 26.50 -5.82
CA ALA A 211 30.74 25.26 -6.50
C ALA A 211 30.52 24.03 -5.59
N ILE A 212 30.90 24.12 -4.31
CA ILE A 212 30.70 23.04 -3.32
C ILE A 212 29.20 22.76 -3.11
N ILE A 213 28.37 23.80 -2.91
CA ILE A 213 26.92 23.63 -2.71
C ILE A 213 26.27 23.05 -3.97
N THR A 214 26.66 23.54 -5.15
CA THR A 214 26.14 23.04 -6.43
C THR A 214 26.45 21.55 -6.61
N ALA A 215 27.69 21.13 -6.33
CA ALA A 215 28.09 19.72 -6.39
C ALA A 215 27.32 18.85 -5.38
N SER A 216 27.11 19.35 -4.16
CA SER A 216 26.31 18.64 -3.15
C SER A 216 24.84 18.50 -3.56
N ASN A 217 24.23 19.57 -4.09
CA ASN A 217 22.85 19.53 -4.62
C ASN A 217 22.71 18.52 -5.77
N GLN A 218 23.71 18.42 -6.65
CA GLN A 218 23.75 17.40 -7.71
C GLN A 218 23.86 15.98 -7.16
N ALA A 219 24.69 15.76 -6.13
CA ALA A 219 24.82 14.46 -5.48
C ALA A 219 23.51 14.03 -4.80
N VAL A 220 22.87 14.94 -4.05
CA VAL A 220 21.56 14.72 -3.43
C VAL A 220 20.51 14.41 -4.50
N ALA A 221 20.49 15.14 -5.61
CA ALA A 221 19.55 14.87 -6.71
C ALA A 221 19.73 13.46 -7.30
N LYS A 222 20.98 12.97 -7.44
CA LYS A 222 21.25 11.60 -7.89
C LYS A 222 20.77 10.55 -6.89
N ILE A 223 20.95 10.77 -5.59
CA ILE A 223 20.46 9.87 -4.54
C ILE A 223 18.93 9.78 -4.59
N THR A 224 18.24 10.92 -4.67
CA THR A 224 16.78 10.97 -4.77
C THR A 224 16.28 10.30 -6.05
N ALA A 225 16.92 10.55 -7.20
CA ALA A 225 16.55 9.92 -8.47
C ALA A 225 16.70 8.38 -8.42
N SER A 226 17.80 7.88 -7.86
CA SER A 226 18.01 6.44 -7.69
C SER A 226 16.97 5.80 -6.76
N ALA A 227 16.60 6.48 -5.66
CA ALA A 227 15.56 6.01 -4.75
C ALA A 227 14.19 5.93 -5.44
N SER A 228 13.83 6.96 -6.22
CA SER A 228 12.60 6.98 -7.02
C SER A 228 12.56 5.83 -8.03
N GLU A 229 13.66 5.59 -8.75
CA GLU A 229 13.74 4.48 -9.72
C GLU A 229 13.56 3.11 -9.05
N GLN A 230 14.17 2.90 -7.88
CA GLN A 230 14.03 1.66 -7.12
C GLN A 230 12.59 1.47 -6.62
N ILE A 231 11.92 2.51 -6.15
CA ILE A 231 10.51 2.45 -5.72
C ILE A 231 9.61 2.10 -6.90
N GLU A 232 9.81 2.72 -8.07
CA GLU A 232 9.05 2.39 -9.29
C GLU A 232 9.37 0.98 -9.82
N ALA A 233 10.59 0.48 -9.63
CA ALA A 233 10.91 -0.92 -9.93
C ALA A 233 10.14 -1.90 -9.02
N GLU A 234 10.09 -1.65 -7.71
CA GLU A 234 9.30 -2.45 -6.76
C GLU A 234 7.79 -2.34 -7.03
N ARG A 235 7.32 -1.16 -7.43
CA ARG A 235 5.94 -0.92 -7.85
C ARG A 235 5.59 -1.76 -9.09
N ARG A 236 6.46 -1.78 -10.11
CA ARG A 236 6.28 -2.60 -11.32
C ARG A 236 6.26 -4.09 -11.02
N LYS A 237 7.17 -4.57 -10.16
CA LYS A 237 7.16 -5.98 -9.70
C LYS A 237 5.85 -6.34 -9.03
N THR A 238 5.37 -5.47 -8.15
CA THR A 238 4.11 -5.62 -7.44
C THR A 238 2.92 -5.64 -8.40
N ALA A 239 2.85 -4.67 -9.32
CA ALA A 239 1.80 -4.58 -10.34
C ALA A 239 1.77 -5.81 -11.26
N ALA A 240 2.92 -6.39 -11.61
CA ALA A 240 2.98 -7.62 -12.39
C ALA A 240 2.36 -8.82 -11.66
N ILE A 241 2.55 -8.92 -10.34
CA ILE A 241 1.90 -9.96 -9.51
C ILE A 241 0.38 -9.76 -9.51
N PHE A 242 -0.10 -8.53 -9.31
CA PHE A 242 -1.53 -8.21 -9.40
C PHE A 242 -2.11 -8.53 -10.78
N ALA A 243 -1.40 -8.21 -11.87
CA ALA A 243 -1.85 -8.51 -13.21
C ALA A 243 -2.04 -10.02 -13.43
N SER A 244 -1.12 -10.85 -12.91
CA SER A 244 -1.24 -12.31 -12.94
C SER A 244 -2.44 -12.81 -12.14
N ASP A 245 -2.69 -12.26 -10.94
CA ASP A 245 -3.83 -12.61 -10.11
C ASP A 245 -5.16 -12.18 -10.75
N ILE A 246 -5.21 -11.01 -11.38
CA ILE A 246 -6.36 -10.51 -12.14
C ILE A 246 -6.67 -11.46 -13.31
N GLU A 247 -5.66 -11.92 -14.04
CA GLU A 247 -5.85 -12.88 -15.13
C GLU A 247 -6.36 -14.23 -14.61
N ALA A 248 -5.84 -14.70 -13.49
CA ALA A 248 -6.30 -15.94 -12.86
C ALA A 248 -7.76 -15.84 -12.40
N ALA A 249 -8.16 -14.74 -11.75
CA ALA A 249 -9.55 -14.47 -11.36
C ALA A 249 -10.46 -14.39 -12.59
N ARG A 250 -10.01 -13.71 -13.65
CA ARG A 250 -10.72 -13.61 -14.93
C ARG A 250 -10.96 -14.98 -15.56
N LYS A 251 -9.96 -15.88 -15.56
CA LYS A 251 -10.10 -17.25 -16.08
C LYS A 251 -11.11 -18.08 -15.30
N LYS A 252 -11.31 -17.77 -14.01
CA LYS A 252 -12.32 -18.41 -13.15
C LYS A 252 -13.71 -17.79 -13.29
N GLY A 253 -13.85 -16.68 -14.01
CA GLY A 253 -15.11 -15.92 -14.08
C GLY A 253 -15.45 -15.15 -12.81
N ASP A 254 -14.49 -14.94 -11.90
CA ASP A 254 -14.69 -14.20 -10.65
C ASP A 254 -14.52 -12.69 -10.89
N LEU A 255 -15.61 -12.05 -11.32
CA LEU A 255 -15.62 -10.63 -11.68
C LEU A 255 -15.35 -9.72 -10.46
N ASP A 256 -15.89 -10.08 -9.29
CA ASP A 256 -15.70 -9.31 -8.05
C ASP A 256 -14.22 -9.31 -7.63
N ALA A 257 -13.54 -10.46 -7.74
CA ALA A 257 -12.11 -10.52 -7.49
C ALA A 257 -11.29 -9.71 -8.51
N VAL A 258 -11.67 -9.73 -9.79
CA VAL A 258 -11.02 -8.91 -10.83
C VAL A 258 -11.13 -7.42 -10.48
N LEU A 259 -12.32 -6.94 -10.17
CA LEU A 259 -12.55 -5.52 -9.84
C LEU A 259 -11.82 -5.13 -8.55
N ALA A 260 -11.84 -5.98 -7.52
CA ALA A 260 -11.13 -5.74 -6.27
C ALA A 260 -9.60 -5.67 -6.47
N LEU A 261 -9.03 -6.62 -7.22
CA LEU A 261 -7.60 -6.64 -7.52
C LEU A 261 -7.17 -5.45 -8.40
N GLN A 262 -8.03 -5.03 -9.33
CA GLN A 262 -7.79 -3.84 -10.15
C GLN A 262 -7.74 -2.58 -9.28
N LYS A 263 -8.75 -2.37 -8.44
CA LYS A 263 -8.78 -1.25 -7.50
C LYS A 263 -7.57 -1.25 -6.56
N GLN A 264 -7.17 -2.43 -6.07
CA GLN A 264 -5.98 -2.56 -5.23
C GLN A 264 -4.68 -2.26 -5.99
N SER A 265 -4.59 -2.66 -7.26
CA SER A 265 -3.41 -2.39 -8.11
C SER A 265 -3.23 -0.90 -8.43
N GLU A 266 -4.32 -0.15 -8.45
CA GLU A 266 -4.32 1.32 -8.63
C GLU A 266 -3.83 2.02 -7.37
N ASN A 267 -4.15 1.48 -6.19
CA ASN A 267 -3.75 2.04 -4.89
C ASN A 267 -2.97 1.04 -4.04
N LEU A 268 -1.72 0.79 -4.42
CA LEU A 268 -0.82 -0.15 -3.72
C LEU A 268 -0.48 0.26 -2.28
N GLU A 269 -0.72 1.51 -1.90
CA GLU A 269 -0.41 2.00 -0.55
C GLU A 269 -1.57 1.80 0.42
N GLN A 270 -2.80 1.67 -0.06
CA GLN A 270 -3.97 1.48 0.79
C GLN A 270 -4.26 -0.01 0.92
N LEU A 271 -4.01 -0.58 2.10
CA LEU A 271 -4.43 -1.94 2.44
C LEU A 271 -5.95 -2.02 2.46
N LEU A 272 -6.55 -2.76 1.51
CA LEU A 272 -7.92 -3.23 1.66
C LEU A 272 -7.89 -4.42 2.64
N LEU A 273 -8.32 -4.16 3.89
CA LEU A 273 -8.03 -4.95 5.10
C LEU A 273 -8.53 -6.41 5.10
N ASP A 274 -9.43 -6.81 4.18
CA ASP A 274 -10.21 -8.04 4.35
C ASP A 274 -9.94 -9.16 3.35
N ARG A 275 -8.89 -9.09 2.50
CA ARG A 275 -8.80 -10.04 1.37
C ARG A 275 -7.45 -10.74 1.20
N ASN A 276 -7.53 -11.88 0.50
CA ASN A 276 -6.50 -12.83 0.08
C ASN A 276 -5.12 -12.65 0.74
N ALA A 277 -4.71 -13.61 1.57
CA ALA A 277 -3.41 -13.62 2.26
C ALA A 277 -2.21 -13.36 1.33
N ARG A 278 -2.28 -13.80 0.06
CA ARG A 278 -1.26 -13.51 -0.96
C ARG A 278 -1.18 -12.02 -1.30
N VAL A 279 -2.33 -11.38 -1.55
CA VAL A 279 -2.40 -9.94 -1.88
C VAL A 279 -1.85 -9.11 -0.72
N LYS A 280 -2.28 -9.43 0.50
CA LYS A 280 -1.77 -8.82 1.72
C LYS A 280 -0.24 -8.95 1.82
N TYR A 281 0.29 -10.15 1.63
CA TYR A 281 1.74 -10.41 1.64
C TYR A 281 2.51 -9.58 0.60
N VAL A 282 1.98 -9.47 -0.61
CA VAL A 282 2.59 -8.69 -1.70
C VAL A 282 2.64 -7.19 -1.36
N ILE A 283 1.54 -6.64 -0.84
CA ILE A 283 1.48 -5.22 -0.42
C ILE A 283 2.42 -4.96 0.76
N GLU A 284 2.43 -5.85 1.77
CA GLU A 284 3.34 -5.72 2.91
C GLU A 284 4.81 -5.76 2.49
N ASN A 285 5.16 -6.59 1.50
CA ASN A 285 6.53 -6.62 0.96
C ASN A 285 6.88 -5.36 0.18
N TYR A 286 5.96 -4.84 -0.64
CA TYR A 286 6.14 -3.55 -1.31
C TYR A 286 6.37 -2.42 -0.30
N ALA A 287 5.54 -2.36 0.75
CA ALA A 287 5.68 -1.36 1.81
C ALA A 287 7.05 -1.44 2.51
N LYS A 288 7.48 -2.65 2.92
CA LYS A 288 8.81 -2.86 3.53
C LYS A 288 9.96 -2.45 2.59
N ALA A 289 9.87 -2.80 1.32
CA ALA A 289 10.89 -2.45 0.34
C ALA A 289 10.97 -0.92 0.15
N LYS A 290 9.80 -0.26 0.03
CA LYS A 290 9.70 1.21 -0.05
C LYS A 290 10.33 1.88 1.17
N ASP A 291 10.01 1.42 2.38
CA ASP A 291 10.55 1.97 3.63
C ASP A 291 12.08 1.79 3.69
N LEU A 292 12.59 0.63 3.28
CA LEU A 292 14.04 0.38 3.22
C LEU A 292 14.74 1.33 2.25
N ILE A 293 14.20 1.51 1.04
CA ILE A 293 14.73 2.45 0.04
C ILE A 293 14.72 3.87 0.60
N PHE A 294 13.64 4.25 1.30
CA PHE A 294 13.51 5.57 1.91
C PHE A 294 14.57 5.83 2.99
N VAL A 295 14.81 4.85 3.87
CA VAL A 295 15.86 4.91 4.90
C VAL A 295 17.24 5.04 4.26
N GLN A 296 17.53 4.25 3.21
CA GLN A 296 18.80 4.32 2.49
C GLN A 296 19.03 5.69 1.84
N ALA A 297 18.00 6.23 1.18
CA ALA A 297 18.05 7.54 0.55
C ALA A 297 18.28 8.66 1.59
N THR A 298 17.55 8.61 2.71
CA THR A 298 17.70 9.55 3.83
C THR A 298 19.13 9.52 4.39
N ASN A 299 19.68 8.33 4.61
CA ASN A 299 21.06 8.17 5.07
C ASN A 299 22.08 8.71 4.08
N GLY A 300 21.86 8.47 2.77
CA GLY A 300 22.70 9.03 1.70
C GLY A 300 22.68 10.55 1.69
N VAL A 301 21.50 11.17 1.77
CA VAL A 301 21.35 12.63 1.81
C VAL A 301 22.03 13.21 3.06
N ASN A 302 21.86 12.59 4.23
CA ASN A 302 22.51 13.03 5.46
C ASN A 302 24.04 12.94 5.36
N ALA A 303 24.57 11.87 4.77
CA ALA A 303 26.00 11.72 4.53
C ALA A 303 26.54 12.82 3.60
N GLU A 304 25.84 13.14 2.52
CA GLU A 304 26.24 14.23 1.61
C GLU A 304 26.17 15.61 2.28
N ARG A 305 25.17 15.85 3.13
CA ARG A 305 25.09 17.10 3.91
C ARG A 305 26.23 17.24 4.93
N GLN A 306 26.70 16.14 5.54
CA GLN A 306 27.88 16.17 6.40
C GLN A 306 29.17 16.48 5.62
N LYS A 307 29.32 15.90 4.42
CA LYS A 307 30.43 16.23 3.52
C LYS A 307 30.41 17.70 3.13
N LEU A 308 29.23 18.22 2.78
CA LEU A 308 29.03 19.64 2.47
C LEU A 308 29.47 20.55 3.63
N LYS A 309 29.01 20.27 4.86
CA LYS A 309 29.39 21.05 6.05
C LYS A 309 30.90 21.08 6.26
N THR A 310 31.56 19.93 6.10
CA THR A 310 33.03 19.82 6.21
C THR A 310 33.73 20.61 5.12
N ALA A 311 33.28 20.49 3.86
CA ALA A 311 33.86 21.21 2.72
C ALA A 311 33.69 22.73 2.84
N LEU A 312 32.52 23.21 3.30
CA LEU A 312 32.28 24.63 3.55
C LEU A 312 33.14 25.16 4.70
N THR A 313 33.34 24.38 5.77
CA THR A 313 34.23 24.77 6.89
C THR A 313 35.67 24.95 6.39
N ASN A 314 36.14 24.07 5.51
CA ASN A 314 37.46 24.20 4.89
C ASN A 314 37.52 25.43 3.97
N ALA A 315 36.50 25.66 3.14
CA ALA A 315 36.42 26.84 2.28
C ALA A 315 36.43 28.15 3.08
N GLN A 316 35.71 28.20 4.21
CA GLN A 316 35.73 29.33 5.14
C GLN A 316 37.15 29.61 5.67
N ALA A 317 37.88 28.56 6.08
CA ALA A 317 39.24 28.70 6.56
C ALA A 317 40.18 29.22 5.46
N GLU A 318 40.03 28.76 4.21
CA GLU A 318 40.80 29.25 3.07
C GLU A 318 40.50 30.70 2.71
N GLU A 319 39.23 31.14 2.73
CA GLU A 319 38.88 32.55 2.53
C GLU A 319 39.47 33.43 3.65
N THR A 320 39.51 32.94 4.89
CA THR A 320 40.15 33.64 6.02
C THR A 320 41.66 33.80 5.79
N LYS A 321 42.34 32.76 5.30
CA LYS A 321 43.78 32.82 4.96
C LYS A 321 44.08 33.81 3.81
N ARG A 322 43.11 34.03 2.92
CA ARG A 322 43.19 34.99 1.82
C ARG A 322 42.78 36.42 2.22
N ASP A 323 42.54 36.67 3.51
CA ASP A 323 42.04 37.94 4.04
C ASP A 323 40.67 38.37 3.47
N ASN A 324 39.88 37.42 2.93
CA ASN A 324 38.52 37.65 2.47
C ASN A 324 37.51 37.40 3.60
N LEU A 325 37.50 38.30 4.59
CA LEU A 325 36.66 38.17 5.78
C LEU A 325 35.16 38.19 5.46
N ALA A 326 34.73 38.95 4.44
CA ALA A 326 33.34 39.00 4.00
C ALA A 326 32.87 37.63 3.47
N GLY A 327 33.67 37.00 2.61
CA GLY A 327 33.40 35.66 2.09
C GLY A 327 33.38 34.60 3.19
N ALA A 328 34.35 34.63 4.11
CA ALA A 328 34.40 33.72 5.25
C ALA A 328 33.16 33.85 6.16
N LEU A 329 32.71 35.08 6.44
CA LEU A 329 31.52 35.33 7.26
C LEU A 329 30.23 34.87 6.56
N ALA A 330 30.13 35.09 5.24
CA ALA A 330 29.01 34.60 4.43
C ALA A 330 28.91 33.07 4.45
N ILE A 331 30.04 32.36 4.30
CA ILE A 331 30.08 30.90 4.42
C ILE A 331 29.65 30.45 5.81
N LYS A 332 30.16 31.09 6.87
CA LYS A 332 29.81 30.75 8.26
C LYS A 332 28.30 30.83 8.51
N ARG A 333 27.67 31.94 8.11
CA ARG A 333 26.21 32.12 8.22
C ARG A 333 25.45 31.04 7.47
N HIS A 334 25.92 30.65 6.29
CA HIS A 334 25.30 29.57 5.53
C HIS A 334 25.43 28.21 6.24
N ILE A 335 26.60 27.89 6.79
CA ILE A 335 26.81 26.67 7.60
C ILE A 335 25.86 26.63 8.80
N GLU A 336 25.68 27.75 9.50
CA GLU A 336 24.77 27.89 10.65
C GLU A 336 23.30 27.74 10.25
N GLY A 337 22.93 28.14 9.03
CA GLY A 337 21.60 27.99 8.47
C GLY A 337 21.30 26.61 7.86
N LEU A 338 22.30 25.72 7.76
CA LEU A 338 22.04 24.36 7.28
C LEU A 338 21.13 23.64 8.28
N PRO A 339 20.00 23.05 7.83
CA PRO A 339 19.06 22.37 8.71
C PRO A 339 19.82 21.34 9.55
N GLY A 340 19.64 21.44 10.86
CA GLY A 340 20.43 20.75 11.85
C GLY A 340 20.60 19.28 11.48
N LEU A 341 21.82 18.93 11.08
CA LEU A 341 22.32 17.57 11.16
C LEU A 341 22.48 17.24 12.65
N SER A 342 21.36 17.17 13.38
CA SER A 342 21.37 16.50 14.67
C SER A 342 21.98 15.15 14.40
N ALA A 343 22.98 14.76 15.19
CA ALA A 343 23.59 13.45 15.10
C ALA A 343 22.53 12.43 15.52
N SER A 344 21.57 12.16 14.64
CA SER A 344 20.67 11.05 14.74
C SER A 344 21.50 9.83 14.38
N THR A 345 22.35 9.40 15.33
CA THR A 345 22.93 8.07 15.37
C THR A 345 21.85 7.04 15.70
N THR A 346 20.65 7.17 15.13
CA THR A 346 19.83 6.00 14.87
C THR A 346 20.60 5.19 13.84
N LYS A 347 21.51 4.35 14.36
CA LYS A 347 21.78 3.06 13.72
C LYS A 347 20.42 2.54 13.28
N PRO A 348 20.26 2.07 12.03
CA PRO A 348 19.01 1.45 11.63
C PRO A 348 18.67 0.45 12.73
N GLN A 349 17.56 0.69 13.44
CA GLN A 349 17.00 -0.30 14.34
C GLN A 349 16.51 -1.42 13.41
N ASN A 350 17.45 -2.25 12.95
CA ASN A 350 17.17 -3.66 12.93
C ASN A 350 16.61 -3.96 14.31
N ASN A 351 15.47 -4.63 14.36
CA ASN A 351 14.82 -5.13 15.58
C ASN A 351 15.74 -6.13 16.32
N ALA A 352 16.94 -5.71 16.70
CA ALA A 352 17.82 -6.39 17.61
C ALA A 352 17.23 -6.13 18.98
N ILE A 353 16.57 -7.16 19.49
CA ILE A 353 16.23 -7.31 20.89
C ILE A 353 17.45 -6.87 21.70
N GLU A 354 17.29 -5.83 22.50
CA GLU A 354 18.34 -5.40 23.42
C GLU A 354 18.46 -6.48 24.50
N ILE A 355 19.48 -7.33 24.38
CA ILE A 355 19.76 -8.37 25.37
C ILE A 355 20.40 -7.68 26.56
N LEU A 356 19.65 -7.54 27.67
CA LEU A 356 20.19 -7.05 28.92
C LEU A 356 21.40 -7.92 29.34
N PRO A 357 22.52 -7.31 29.78
CA PRO A 357 23.65 -8.07 30.29
C PRO A 357 23.21 -8.93 31.48
N ILE A 358 23.73 -10.16 31.58
CA ILE A 358 23.38 -11.18 32.59
C ILE A 358 23.44 -10.63 34.03
N SER A 359 24.32 -9.65 34.28
CA SER A 359 24.46 -8.98 35.58
C SER A 359 23.28 -8.12 36.02
N ARG A 360 22.29 -7.87 35.14
CA ARG A 360 21.08 -7.09 35.45
C ARG A 360 19.80 -7.92 35.51
N MET A 361 19.87 -9.26 35.43
CA MET A 361 18.67 -10.06 35.59
C MET A 361 18.17 -10.01 37.05
N PRO A 362 16.90 -9.65 37.30
CA PRO A 362 16.36 -9.59 38.64
C PRO A 362 16.32 -10.99 39.26
N THR A 363 16.97 -11.14 40.41
CA THR A 363 17.07 -12.40 41.16
C THR A 363 16.04 -12.52 42.27
N SER A 364 15.25 -11.46 42.50
CA SER A 364 14.19 -11.40 43.50
C SER A 364 12.97 -10.69 42.95
N ALA A 365 11.80 -10.97 43.55
CA ALA A 365 10.54 -10.30 43.20
C ALA A 365 10.62 -8.77 43.36
N ARG A 366 11.43 -8.29 44.32
CA ARG A 366 11.68 -6.85 44.51
C ARG A 366 12.43 -6.24 43.33
N GLN A 367 13.53 -6.85 42.89
CA GLN A 367 14.30 -6.38 41.73
C GLN A 367 13.49 -6.44 40.44
N LEU A 368 12.57 -7.40 40.33
CA LEU A 368 11.68 -7.55 39.18
C LEU A 368 10.64 -6.42 39.13
N ARG A 369 10.18 -5.97 40.30
CA ARG A 369 9.28 -4.82 40.45
C ARG A 369 9.99 -3.49 40.18
N GLU A 370 11.19 -3.31 40.72
CA GLU A 370 12.04 -2.14 40.44
C GLU A 370 12.35 -2.02 38.94
N LEU A 371 12.61 -3.13 38.25
CA LEU A 371 12.81 -3.14 36.80
C LEU A 371 11.52 -2.82 36.02
N ALA A 372 10.37 -3.31 36.47
CA ALA A 372 9.08 -2.99 35.85
C ALA A 372 8.77 -1.49 35.99
N ASP A 373 9.00 -0.91 37.17
CA ASP A 373 8.82 0.51 37.43
C ASP A 373 9.79 1.37 36.58
N GLU A 374 11.04 0.93 36.39
CA GLU A 374 11.99 1.59 35.46
C GLU A 374 11.51 1.54 34.00
N VAL A 375 10.95 0.42 33.55
CA VAL A 375 10.39 0.27 32.19
C VAL A 375 9.16 1.16 32.02
N GLU A 376 8.28 1.22 33.02
CA GLU A 376 7.11 2.10 33.00
C GLU A 376 7.49 3.58 33.00
N ALA A 377 8.57 3.97 33.69
CA ALA A 377 9.10 5.33 33.66
C ALA A 377 9.59 5.76 32.26
N THR A 378 9.86 4.81 31.35
CA THR A 378 10.19 5.09 29.93
C THR A 378 8.96 5.23 29.02
N GLY A 379 7.75 5.14 29.57
CA GLY A 379 6.49 5.23 28.83
C GLY A 379 6.04 3.92 28.18
N MET A 380 6.64 2.78 28.55
CA MET A 380 6.25 1.44 28.10
C MET A 380 5.44 0.74 29.19
N GLN A 381 4.36 0.03 28.86
CA GLN A 381 3.58 -0.69 29.88
C GLN A 381 4.18 -2.07 30.18
N ALA A 382 4.33 -2.40 31.48
CA ALA A 382 4.73 -3.72 31.94
C ALA A 382 3.55 -4.40 32.64
N TRP A 383 3.31 -5.69 32.36
CA TRP A 383 2.30 -6.48 33.07
C TRP A 383 2.93 -7.69 33.73
N TYR A 384 2.53 -7.97 34.96
CA TYR A 384 2.93 -9.14 35.73
C TYR A 384 1.67 -9.92 36.13
N ASP A 385 1.60 -11.21 35.76
CA ASP A 385 0.50 -12.10 36.15
C ASP A 385 1.03 -13.10 37.18
N GLY A 386 0.89 -12.76 38.45
CA GLY A 386 1.30 -13.61 39.56
C GLY A 386 0.87 -13.05 40.91
N ASN A 387 0.11 -13.84 41.67
CA ASN A 387 -0.26 -13.53 43.05
C ASN A 387 0.98 -13.55 43.95
N LEU A 388 1.56 -12.37 44.20
CA LEU A 388 2.56 -12.15 45.24
C LEU A 388 1.88 -11.95 46.58
N GLN A 389 1.40 -13.04 47.16
CA GLN A 389 1.27 -13.15 48.61
C GLN A 389 2.24 -14.22 49.09
N THR A 390 3.47 -13.81 49.42
CA THR A 390 4.32 -14.30 50.53
C THR A 390 5.80 -13.96 50.28
N ASP A 391 6.49 -13.52 51.35
CA ASP A 391 7.94 -13.33 51.42
C ASP A 391 8.71 -14.67 51.38
N ARG A 392 8.53 -15.47 50.34
CA ARG A 392 9.30 -16.72 50.15
C ARG A 392 10.16 -16.67 48.89
N PRO A 393 11.38 -17.22 48.93
CA PRO A 393 12.24 -17.32 47.76
C PRO A 393 11.58 -18.21 46.69
N VAL A 394 11.66 -17.75 45.43
CA VAL A 394 11.11 -18.46 44.26
C VAL A 394 11.78 -19.83 44.13
N PRO A 395 11.04 -20.94 43.95
CA PRO A 395 11.64 -22.26 43.78
C PRO A 395 12.48 -22.29 42.49
N LYS A 396 13.64 -22.97 42.54
CA LYS A 396 14.43 -23.29 41.33
C LYS A 396 13.54 -24.06 40.35
N GLY A 397 13.16 -23.41 39.25
CA GLY A 397 12.33 -24.00 38.19
C GLY A 397 11.05 -23.23 37.80
N GLY A 398 10.75 -22.09 38.41
CA GLY A 398 9.64 -21.23 37.97
C GLY A 398 9.90 -20.52 36.64
N THR A 399 8.89 -20.42 35.78
CA THR A 399 8.90 -19.60 34.55
C THR A 399 8.22 -18.25 34.81
N CYS A 400 8.87 -17.16 34.39
CA CYS A 400 8.31 -15.81 34.41
C CYS A 400 8.07 -15.34 32.97
N GLU A 401 6.89 -14.80 32.68
CA GLU A 401 6.54 -14.19 31.39
C GLU A 401 6.57 -12.67 31.56
N ILE A 402 7.36 -11.96 30.75
CA ILE A 402 7.37 -10.49 30.71
C ILE A 402 6.81 -10.08 29.35
N ARG A 403 5.68 -9.36 29.36
CA ARG A 403 5.06 -8.80 28.15
C ARG A 403 5.44 -7.33 28.03
N ILE A 404 6.11 -6.98 26.94
CA ILE A 404 6.41 -5.60 26.57
C ILE A 404 5.51 -5.25 25.39
N LEU A 405 4.58 -4.33 25.59
CA LEU A 405 3.71 -3.80 24.53
C LEU A 405 4.19 -2.40 24.15
N ALA A 406 4.63 -2.24 22.90
CA ALA A 406 4.85 -0.93 22.31
C ALA A 406 3.51 -0.31 21.88
N PRO A 407 3.33 1.03 21.91
CA PRO A 407 2.04 1.67 21.63
C PRO A 407 1.56 1.56 20.18
N VAL A 408 2.31 0.90 19.28
CA VAL A 408 1.89 0.70 17.90
C VAL A 408 2.27 -0.73 17.49
N VAL A 409 1.25 -1.57 17.28
CA VAL A 409 1.30 -3.00 16.89
C VAL A 409 1.43 -4.02 18.03
N GLN A 410 0.33 -4.72 18.33
CA GLN A 410 0.32 -5.92 19.16
C GLN A 410 1.07 -7.08 18.47
N ARG A 411 2.23 -7.48 19.01
CA ARG A 411 2.88 -8.76 18.67
C ARG A 411 3.31 -9.49 19.93
N ARG A 412 3.11 -10.82 19.96
CA ARG A 412 3.62 -11.73 21.00
C ARG A 412 5.14 -11.90 20.85
N VAL A 413 5.87 -11.80 21.96
CA VAL A 413 7.30 -12.12 22.05
C VAL A 413 7.47 -13.33 22.96
N GLY A 414 8.32 -14.28 22.56
CA GLY A 414 8.40 -15.65 23.10
C GLY A 414 9.16 -15.84 24.41
N MET A 415 9.22 -17.10 24.84
CA MET A 415 9.70 -17.61 26.14
C MET A 415 11.21 -17.94 26.11
N LEU A 416 11.96 -17.58 27.16
CA LEU A 416 13.39 -17.88 27.31
C LEU A 416 13.65 -18.82 28.51
N ARG A 417 14.48 -19.86 28.31
CA ARG A 417 15.10 -20.67 29.38
C ARG A 417 16.61 -20.73 29.15
N TYR A 418 17.39 -20.74 30.23
CA TYR A 418 18.86 -20.76 30.18
C TYR A 418 19.45 -21.92 31.00
N SER A 419 20.56 -22.49 30.49
CA SER A 419 21.53 -23.29 31.24
C SER A 419 22.96 -22.88 30.83
N GLU A 420 23.88 -22.86 31.79
CA GLU A 420 25.21 -22.24 31.70
C GLU A 420 26.20 -22.92 30.73
N ALA A 421 26.91 -22.12 29.92
CA ALA A 421 28.33 -22.28 29.58
C ALA A 421 28.90 -20.98 28.95
N GLY A 422 30.15 -20.66 29.28
CA GLY A 422 30.82 -19.36 29.12
C GLY A 422 31.18 -18.84 27.71
N PRO A 423 31.98 -17.75 27.60
CA PRO A 423 31.82 -16.75 26.56
C PRO A 423 32.87 -16.78 25.43
N SER A 424 32.41 -16.61 24.18
CA SER A 424 33.09 -15.84 23.13
C SER A 424 32.17 -15.62 21.90
N PRO A 425 32.39 -14.58 21.09
CA PRO A 425 31.35 -14.04 20.22
C PRO A 425 31.38 -14.69 18.83
N LEU A 426 30.26 -15.27 18.38
CA LEU A 426 30.10 -15.69 16.99
C LEU A 426 28.68 -15.46 16.46
N LYS A 427 28.62 -15.24 15.14
CA LYS A 427 27.44 -14.97 14.32
C LYS A 427 26.47 -16.14 14.34
N ALA A 428 25.19 -15.85 14.48
CA ALA A 428 24.11 -16.84 14.43
C ALA A 428 23.77 -17.23 12.98
N SER A 429 23.65 -18.52 12.72
CA SER A 429 23.05 -19.08 11.50
C SER A 429 21.75 -19.77 11.88
N ARG A 430 20.70 -19.64 11.06
CA ARG A 430 19.40 -20.28 11.29
C ARG A 430 19.29 -21.55 10.46
N LEU A 431 18.79 -22.63 11.08
CA LEU A 431 18.49 -23.87 10.39
C LEU A 431 16.98 -24.09 10.34
N TYR A 432 16.47 -24.44 9.16
CA TYR A 432 15.06 -24.81 8.95
C TYR A 432 14.96 -26.29 8.63
N LEU A 433 14.08 -27.00 9.33
CA LEU A 433 13.78 -28.41 9.07
C LEU A 433 12.33 -28.55 8.60
N VAL A 434 12.15 -29.26 7.48
CA VAL A 434 10.85 -29.56 6.89
C VAL A 434 10.67 -31.08 6.91
N ALA A 435 9.69 -31.58 7.65
CA ALA A 435 9.34 -33.00 7.64
C ALA A 435 7.92 -33.19 7.09
N ARG A 436 7.75 -34.20 6.21
CA ARG A 436 6.43 -34.63 5.70
C ARG A 436 6.08 -35.97 6.33
N GLN A 437 4.95 -36.03 7.03
CA GLN A 437 4.44 -37.27 7.62
C GLN A 437 3.57 -38.03 6.62
N ARG A 438 3.71 -39.36 6.59
CA ARG A 438 2.82 -40.29 5.87
C ARG A 438 2.08 -41.09 6.94
N ALA A 439 0.79 -40.80 7.12
CA ALA A 439 -0.21 -41.44 8.00
C ALA A 439 -0.35 -40.94 9.45
N ALA A 440 -1.60 -41.03 9.92
CA ALA A 440 -2.15 -40.41 11.12
C ALA A 440 -1.91 -41.26 12.38
N ALA A 441 -1.33 -40.62 13.40
CA ALA A 441 -1.34 -41.07 14.78
C ALA A 441 -1.54 -39.83 15.67
N ASP A 442 -2.39 -39.92 16.69
CA ASP A 442 -2.92 -38.76 17.43
C ASP A 442 -1.95 -38.14 18.43
N GLU A 443 -0.78 -38.74 18.66
CA GLU A 443 0.31 -38.11 19.41
C GLU A 443 1.64 -38.78 19.07
N VAL A 444 2.64 -38.01 18.64
CA VAL A 444 3.98 -38.53 18.33
C VAL A 444 5.01 -37.76 19.15
N ILE A 445 5.64 -38.45 20.11
CA ILE A 445 6.80 -37.94 20.83
C ILE A 445 8.03 -38.17 19.95
N LEU A 446 8.58 -37.10 19.39
CA LEU A 446 9.76 -37.16 18.53
C LEU A 446 11.04 -36.97 19.34
N ARG A 447 12.02 -37.87 19.15
CA ARG A 447 13.36 -37.73 19.71
C ARG A 447 14.35 -37.49 18.56
N GLY A 448 15.01 -36.33 18.60
CA GLY A 448 16.07 -35.97 17.66
C GLY A 448 17.44 -36.19 18.29
N VAL A 449 18.31 -36.94 17.61
CA VAL A 449 19.72 -37.09 17.99
C VAL A 449 20.56 -36.42 16.91
N ILE A 450 21.35 -35.41 17.30
CA ILE A 450 22.31 -34.76 16.40
C ILE A 450 23.68 -35.35 16.71
N ALA A 451 24.25 -36.07 15.74
CA ALA A 451 25.62 -36.56 15.82
C ALA A 451 26.56 -35.47 15.30
N ILE A 452 27.46 -34.99 16.15
CA ILE A 452 28.50 -34.04 15.78
C ILE A 452 29.81 -34.81 15.65
N ASN A 453 30.57 -34.52 14.60
CA ASN A 453 31.78 -35.26 14.26
C ASN A 453 32.76 -35.33 15.47
N ARG A 454 33.36 -36.51 15.70
CA ARG A 454 34.16 -36.93 16.88
C ARG A 454 33.40 -37.44 18.11
N GLY A 455 32.34 -38.23 17.91
CA GLY A 455 31.82 -39.13 18.95
C GLY A 455 30.99 -38.49 20.06
N ALA A 456 30.62 -37.22 19.93
CA ALA A 456 29.66 -36.57 20.83
C ALA A 456 28.26 -36.55 20.19
N SER A 457 27.29 -37.14 20.87
CA SER A 457 25.86 -37.04 20.56
C SER A 457 25.19 -36.11 21.55
N VAL A 458 24.40 -35.15 21.06
CA VAL A 458 23.51 -34.35 21.91
C VAL A 458 22.10 -34.88 21.73
N GLU A 459 21.49 -35.33 22.83
CA GLU A 459 20.13 -35.85 22.87
C GLU A 459 19.22 -34.81 23.52
N PHE A 460 18.10 -34.49 22.86
CA PHE A 460 17.09 -33.59 23.40
C PHE A 460 15.86 -34.40 23.78
N THR A 461 15.48 -34.38 25.06
CA THR A 461 14.28 -35.07 25.57
C THR A 461 13.22 -34.07 26.02
N ASN A 462 11.96 -34.38 25.66
CA ASN A 462 10.68 -33.67 25.91
C ASN A 462 10.34 -32.50 24.98
N TRP A 463 9.52 -32.82 23.98
CA TRP A 463 8.82 -31.85 23.12
C TRP A 463 7.37 -32.30 22.96
N ASN A 464 6.41 -31.43 23.27
CA ASN A 464 5.00 -31.61 22.90
C ASN A 464 4.72 -30.75 21.68
N ALA A 465 4.59 -31.38 20.51
CA ALA A 465 4.12 -30.73 19.29
C ALA A 465 2.74 -31.30 18.95
N LYS A 466 1.73 -30.43 18.87
CA LYS A 466 0.43 -30.81 18.33
C LYS A 466 0.51 -30.74 16.81
N VAL A 467 0.65 -31.88 16.16
CA VAL A 467 0.80 -31.97 14.70
C VAL A 467 -0.58 -31.86 14.05
N GLY A 468 -0.83 -30.75 13.35
CA GLY A 468 -1.95 -30.63 12.42
C GLY A 468 -1.54 -31.04 11.00
N ASN A 469 -2.52 -31.39 10.16
CA ASN A 469 -2.36 -32.11 8.88
C ASN A 469 -1.53 -31.43 7.77
N GLU A 470 -0.89 -30.28 7.97
CA GLU A 470 -0.07 -29.65 6.95
C GLU A 470 1.24 -29.13 7.54
N VAL A 471 2.35 -29.66 7.00
CA VAL A 471 3.76 -29.28 7.15
C VAL A 471 4.09 -28.43 8.39
N SER A 472 4.65 -29.09 9.41
CA SER A 472 5.23 -28.38 10.56
C SER A 472 6.69 -28.01 10.26
N VAL A 473 7.02 -26.73 10.37
CA VAL A 473 8.40 -26.22 10.23
C VAL A 473 9.01 -26.11 11.62
N LEU A 474 10.10 -26.83 11.84
CA LEU A 474 10.89 -26.75 13.07
C LEU A 474 12.08 -25.82 12.82
N SER A 475 12.22 -24.76 13.63
CA SER A 475 13.40 -23.91 13.64
C SER A 475 14.21 -24.18 14.89
N VAL A 476 15.47 -24.58 14.72
CA VAL A 476 16.41 -24.82 15.82
C VAL A 476 17.59 -23.88 15.65
N THR A 477 17.85 -23.07 16.68
CA THR A 477 19.04 -22.22 16.73
C THR A 477 20.14 -22.98 17.47
N LEU A 478 21.21 -23.31 16.77
CA LEU A 478 22.38 -23.98 17.35
C LEU A 478 23.48 -22.95 17.61
N ASN A 479 24.01 -22.93 18.82
CA ASN A 479 25.02 -21.94 19.23
C ASN A 479 26.41 -22.22 18.63
N GLN A 480 26.68 -23.46 18.20
CA GLN A 480 27.86 -23.85 17.41
C GLN A 480 27.52 -25.02 16.49
N VAL A 481 27.83 -24.89 15.19
CA VAL A 481 27.72 -25.99 14.22
C VAL A 481 28.99 -26.00 13.38
N VAL A 482 29.74 -27.10 13.39
CA VAL A 482 30.96 -27.23 12.57
C VAL A 482 30.67 -27.96 11.25
N SER A 483 29.76 -28.95 11.27
CA SER A 483 29.01 -29.44 10.10
C SER A 483 27.96 -30.47 10.57
N ILE A 484 26.79 -30.48 9.94
CA ILE A 484 25.80 -31.56 10.09
C ILE A 484 25.87 -32.42 8.83
N THR A 485 26.30 -33.67 8.98
CA THR A 485 26.46 -34.61 7.85
C THR A 485 25.21 -35.46 7.60
N SER A 486 24.40 -35.71 8.62
CA SER A 486 23.07 -36.33 8.47
C SER A 486 22.21 -36.06 9.71
N LEU A 487 20.89 -35.99 9.52
CA LEU A 487 19.93 -35.86 10.62
C LEU A 487 18.89 -36.98 10.52
N ALA A 488 18.86 -37.85 11.52
CA ALA A 488 17.89 -38.94 11.61
C ALA A 488 16.81 -38.59 12.64
N ILE A 489 15.54 -38.79 12.27
CA ILE A 489 14.41 -38.59 13.17
C ILE A 489 13.99 -39.96 13.71
N ARG A 490 13.95 -40.11 15.04
CA ARG A 490 13.64 -41.36 15.72
C ARG A 490 12.36 -41.24 16.55
N ASN A 491 11.62 -42.34 16.66
CA ASN A 491 10.46 -42.42 17.56
C ASN A 491 10.91 -42.60 19.02
N ALA A 492 9.94 -42.64 19.94
CA ALA A 492 10.20 -42.81 21.38
C ALA A 492 10.98 -44.09 21.71
N ASP A 493 10.84 -45.14 20.89
CA ASP A 493 11.52 -46.44 21.04
C ASP A 493 12.92 -46.47 20.37
N GLY A 494 13.38 -45.34 19.82
CA GLY A 494 14.70 -45.19 19.21
C GLY A 494 14.82 -45.68 17.76
N GLN A 495 13.72 -46.09 17.13
CA GLN A 495 13.69 -46.49 15.73
C GLN A 495 13.67 -45.28 14.78
N THR A 496 14.55 -45.28 13.78
CA THR A 496 14.64 -44.21 12.77
C THR A 496 13.48 -44.32 11.78
N PHE A 497 12.69 -43.27 11.63
CA PHE A 497 11.55 -43.23 10.72
C PHE A 497 11.73 -42.25 9.55
N GLY A 498 12.80 -41.45 9.54
CA GLY A 498 13.15 -40.59 8.42
C GLY A 498 14.54 -39.99 8.54
N ILE A 499 15.11 -39.60 7.40
CA ILE A 499 16.34 -38.82 7.31
C ILE A 499 15.96 -37.48 6.69
N ALA A 500 16.31 -36.37 7.33
CA ALA A 500 16.02 -35.03 6.82
C ALA A 500 17.22 -34.48 6.05
N GLU A 501 16.96 -33.86 4.91
CA GLU A 501 17.95 -33.04 4.21
C GLU A 501 18.07 -31.68 4.90
N VAL A 502 19.31 -31.22 5.10
CA VAL A 502 19.64 -30.00 5.81
C VAL A 502 20.09 -28.96 4.79
N TYR A 503 19.31 -27.88 4.66
CA TYR A 503 19.69 -26.72 3.83
C TYR A 503 20.28 -25.63 4.73
N TYR A 504 21.45 -25.11 4.37
CA TYR A 504 22.10 -23.99 5.06
C TYR A 504 21.74 -22.70 4.33
N GLU A 505 21.14 -21.74 5.05
CA GLU A 505 20.99 -20.35 4.60
C GLU A 505 21.92 -19.41 5.37
#